data_AF-A0A349BWK9-F1
#
_entry.id   AF-A0A349BWK9-F1
#
_cell.length_a   1.000
_cell.length_b   1.000
_cell.length_c   1.000
_cell.angle_alpha   90.00
_cell.angle_beta   90.00
_cell.angle_gamma   90.00
#
_symmetry.space_group_name_H-M   'P 1'
#
loop_
_entity.id
_entity.type
_entity.pdbx_description
1 polymer ?
#
loop_
_entity_poly.entity_id
_entity_poly.type
_entity_poly.pdbx_seq_one_letter_code
_entity_poly.pdbx_strand_id
1 'polypeptide(L)'
;MFAMFGATVLVPLLTGLSVSTTLLFAGLGTLLFHLLTKRKVPAFLGSSFAFLAGYFTIAPNGEEELLPYACFGVAVAGLVYLILALLFRTFGARKVMQFFPPVVTGPIIIAIGLNLSVTAISSCSSNWPVALVAIAIVIICNIWGRGMIKIIPILLGVVGSYLFAAILGIIDWTPVLTAPVIGSPIVYRHTVFSIFTGGNLDTSLLITSVITIVPIAFATMMEHIGDISAISSTVNRNYIKDPGLHRTLTGDGLAT
;
A
#
# COMPACT_ATOMS: atom_id res chain seq x y z
N MET A 1 -7.04 -10.67 6.79
CA MET A 1 -6.31 -10.94 5.53
C MET A 1 -7.08 -10.37 4.33
N PHE A 2 -8.29 -10.86 4.02
CA PHE A 2 -9.03 -10.43 2.81
C PHE A 2 -9.40 -8.95 2.73
N ALA A 3 -9.53 -8.25 3.85
CA ALA A 3 -9.79 -6.80 3.87
C ALA A 3 -8.68 -5.98 3.19
N MET A 4 -7.41 -6.43 3.26
CA MET A 4 -6.26 -5.70 2.70
C MET A 4 -5.94 -6.10 1.26
N PHE A 5 -6.57 -7.16 0.74
CA PHE A 5 -6.34 -7.66 -0.61
C PHE A 5 -6.66 -6.61 -1.67
N GLY A 6 -7.80 -5.93 -1.54
CA GLY A 6 -8.22 -4.90 -2.49
C GLY A 6 -7.17 -3.80 -2.66
N ALA A 7 -6.71 -3.20 -1.56
CA ALA A 7 -5.68 -2.17 -1.57
C ALA A 7 -4.33 -2.67 -2.14
N THR A 8 -3.90 -3.85 -1.71
CA THR A 8 -2.59 -4.42 -2.09
C THR A 8 -2.52 -4.83 -3.56
N VAL A 9 -3.67 -5.12 -4.19
CA VAL A 9 -3.76 -5.44 -5.61
C VAL A 9 -4.05 -4.20 -6.46
N LEU A 10 -4.80 -3.23 -5.94
CA LEU A 10 -5.19 -2.04 -6.70
C LEU A 10 -3.99 -1.16 -7.04
N VAL A 11 -3.09 -0.91 -6.10
CA VAL A 11 -1.91 -0.07 -6.36
C VAL A 11 -1.05 -0.61 -7.50
N PRO A 12 -0.59 -1.88 -7.51
CA PRO A 12 0.21 -2.39 -8.62
C PRO A 12 -0.56 -2.41 -9.95
N LEU A 13 -1.87 -2.65 -9.94
CA LEU A 13 -2.69 -2.54 -11.17
C LEU A 13 -2.72 -1.12 -11.73
N LEU A 14 -2.79 -0.11 -10.85
CA LEU A 14 -2.84 1.29 -11.27
C LEU A 14 -1.47 1.79 -11.74
N THR A 15 -0.37 1.32 -11.12
CA THR A 15 0.98 1.76 -11.48
C THR A 15 1.64 0.94 -12.59
N GLY A 16 1.11 -0.24 -12.92
CA GLY A 16 1.73 -1.17 -13.87
C GLY A 16 2.75 -2.12 -13.23
N LEU A 17 2.84 -2.17 -11.89
CA LEU A 17 3.66 -3.15 -11.19
C LEU A 17 3.03 -4.55 -11.22
N SER A 18 3.87 -5.56 -11.05
CA SER A 18 3.40 -6.94 -10.94
C SER A 18 2.67 -7.19 -9.62
N VAL A 19 1.37 -7.51 -9.71
CA VAL A 19 0.52 -7.91 -8.57
C VAL A 19 1.12 -9.09 -7.80
N SER A 20 1.69 -10.07 -8.52
CA SER A 20 2.26 -11.27 -7.90
C SER A 20 3.50 -10.97 -7.05
N THR A 21 4.36 -10.07 -7.53
CA THR A 21 5.53 -9.58 -6.79
C THR A 21 5.07 -8.81 -5.55
N THR A 22 4.11 -7.91 -5.71
CA THR A 22 3.57 -7.10 -4.61
C THR A 22 2.96 -7.97 -3.52
N LEU A 23 2.16 -8.99 -3.86
CA LEU A 23 1.58 -9.91 -2.88
C LEU A 23 2.65 -10.73 -2.14
N LEU A 24 3.67 -11.21 -2.85
CA LEU A 24 4.79 -11.93 -2.23
C LEU A 24 5.51 -11.06 -1.20
N PHE A 25 5.93 -9.86 -1.60
CA PHE A 25 6.70 -8.96 -0.72
C PHE A 25 5.84 -8.31 0.37
N ALA A 26 4.54 -8.07 0.15
CA ALA A 26 3.62 -7.68 1.21
C ALA A 26 3.52 -8.77 2.29
N GLY A 27 3.47 -10.05 1.88
CA GLY A 27 3.50 -11.19 2.79
C GLY A 27 4.82 -11.31 3.56
N LEU A 28 5.95 -11.29 2.85
CA LEU A 28 7.29 -11.37 3.44
C LEU A 28 7.59 -10.17 4.35
N GLY A 29 7.27 -8.96 3.91
CA GLY A 29 7.38 -7.72 4.67
C GLY A 29 6.53 -7.76 5.93
N THR A 30 5.30 -8.24 5.85
CA THR A 30 4.44 -8.44 7.03
C THR A 30 5.06 -9.44 8.01
N LEU A 31 5.66 -10.54 7.54
CA LEU A 31 6.34 -11.49 8.41
C LEU A 31 7.57 -10.88 9.10
N LEU A 32 8.37 -10.10 8.34
CA LEU A 32 9.50 -9.35 8.86
C LEU A 32 9.06 -8.32 9.92
N PHE A 33 7.98 -7.60 9.65
CA PHE A 33 7.37 -6.66 10.59
C PHE A 33 6.97 -7.34 11.89
N HIS A 34 6.28 -8.48 11.83
CA HIS A 34 5.91 -9.25 13.01
C HIS A 34 7.14 -9.75 13.77
N LEU A 35 8.22 -10.14 13.07
CA LEU A 35 9.46 -10.54 13.73
C LEU A 35 10.08 -9.38 14.52
N LEU A 36 10.22 -8.20 13.90
CA LEU A 36 10.85 -7.02 14.50
C LEU A 36 10.02 -6.44 15.66
N THR A 37 8.70 -6.50 15.54
CA THR A 37 7.74 -6.08 16.58
C THR A 37 7.51 -7.14 17.67
N LYS A 38 8.29 -8.24 17.69
CA LYS A 38 8.15 -9.34 18.65
C LYS A 38 6.76 -9.98 18.65
N ARG A 39 6.09 -9.98 17.49
CA ARG A 39 4.73 -10.52 17.26
C ARG A 39 3.66 -9.87 18.16
N LYS A 40 3.92 -8.65 18.64
CA LYS A 40 3.00 -7.93 19.53
C LYS A 40 1.95 -7.10 18.78
N VAL A 41 2.32 -6.57 17.62
CA VAL A 41 1.48 -5.63 16.87
C VAL A 41 0.74 -6.39 15.76
N PRO A 42 -0.60 -6.48 15.80
CA PRO A 42 -1.38 -7.16 14.77
C PRO A 42 -1.61 -6.22 13.58
N ALA A 43 -0.60 -6.06 12.73
CA ALA A 43 -0.68 -5.22 11.54
C ALA A 43 -0.31 -6.00 10.28
N PHE A 44 -0.85 -5.58 9.13
CA PHE A 44 -0.53 -6.12 7.82
C PHE A 44 0.03 -4.99 6.97
N LEU A 45 1.18 -5.22 6.33
CA LEU A 45 1.79 -4.25 5.43
C LEU A 45 1.23 -4.47 4.03
N GLY A 46 0.47 -3.49 3.54
CA GLY A 46 -0.07 -3.46 2.18
C GLY A 46 0.59 -2.37 1.35
N SER A 47 0.11 -2.20 0.11
CA SER A 47 0.58 -1.12 -0.75
C SER A 47 0.06 0.24 -0.25
N SER A 48 0.95 1.23 -0.08
CA SER A 48 0.55 2.58 0.29
C SER A 48 0.12 3.37 -0.95
N PHE A 49 -1.11 3.89 -0.88
CA PHE A 49 -1.69 4.73 -1.92
C PHE A 49 -1.04 6.10 -2.02
N ALA A 50 -0.34 6.56 -0.98
CA ALA A 50 0.35 7.84 -0.99
C ALA A 50 1.43 7.91 -2.08
N PHE A 51 2.01 6.76 -2.46
CA PHE A 51 3.02 6.69 -3.51
C PHE A 51 2.45 6.76 -4.93
N LEU A 52 1.13 6.66 -5.15
CA LEU A 52 0.54 6.72 -6.50
C LEU A 52 0.95 7.98 -7.26
N ALA A 53 0.90 9.14 -6.61
CA ALA A 53 1.31 10.41 -7.22
C ALA A 53 2.79 10.39 -7.64
N GLY A 54 3.66 9.78 -6.83
CA GLY A 54 5.07 9.60 -7.14
C GLY A 54 5.28 8.68 -8.34
N TYR A 55 4.59 7.54 -8.38
CA TYR A 55 4.61 6.64 -9.54
C TYR A 55 4.12 7.33 -10.81
N PHE A 56 2.98 8.02 -10.78
CA PHE A 56 2.44 8.72 -11.95
C PHE A 56 3.28 9.93 -12.39
N THR A 57 4.11 10.49 -11.51
CA THR A 57 5.06 11.56 -11.89
C THR A 57 6.23 11.00 -12.68
N ILE A 58 6.69 9.78 -12.35
CA ILE A 58 7.87 9.16 -12.98
C ILE A 58 7.49 8.28 -14.17
N ALA A 59 6.40 7.52 -14.06
CA ALA A 59 5.86 6.60 -15.06
C ALA A 59 4.35 6.88 -15.23
N PRO A 60 3.97 7.98 -15.91
CA PRO A 60 2.57 8.41 -16.02
C PRO A 60 1.67 7.40 -16.72
N ASN A 61 2.23 6.58 -17.63
CA ASN A 61 1.47 5.56 -18.36
C ASN A 61 1.83 4.13 -17.92
N GLY A 62 2.55 3.98 -16.80
CA GLY A 62 3.02 2.68 -16.32
C GLY A 62 4.11 2.08 -17.21
N GLU A 63 5.00 2.92 -17.76
CA GLU A 63 6.08 2.50 -18.63
C GLU A 63 7.06 1.57 -17.90
N GLU A 64 7.19 0.32 -18.37
CA GLU A 64 7.99 -0.72 -17.70
C GLU A 64 9.47 -0.31 -17.48
N GLU A 65 10.02 0.52 -18.35
CA GLU A 65 11.40 1.01 -18.25
C GLU A 65 11.59 2.09 -17.17
N LEU A 66 10.53 2.86 -16.86
CA LEU A 66 10.56 3.95 -15.88
C LEU A 66 10.18 3.46 -14.47
N LEU A 67 9.41 2.37 -14.37
CA LEU A 67 8.99 1.80 -13.09
C LEU A 67 10.13 1.47 -12.12
N PRO A 68 11.26 0.87 -12.54
CA PRO A 68 12.40 0.66 -11.66
C PRO A 68 12.91 1.96 -11.01
N TYR A 69 12.91 3.09 -11.74
CA TYR A 69 13.34 4.38 -11.20
C TYR A 69 12.38 4.89 -10.11
N ALA A 70 11.07 4.70 -10.29
CA ALA A 70 10.09 4.99 -9.26
C ALA A 70 10.28 4.07 -8.02
N CYS A 71 10.50 2.77 -8.24
CA CYS A 71 10.81 1.83 -7.16
C CYS A 71 12.10 2.18 -6.42
N PHE A 72 13.11 2.73 -7.10
CA PHE A 72 14.32 3.25 -6.45
C PHE A 72 13.99 4.41 -5.50
N GLY A 73 13.16 5.37 -5.94
CA GLY A 73 12.69 6.46 -5.09
C GLY A 73 11.94 5.95 -3.85
N VAL A 74 11.10 4.92 -4.01
CA VAL A 74 10.39 4.27 -2.89
C VAL A 74 11.35 3.54 -1.95
N ALA A 75 12.37 2.84 -2.48
CA ALA A 75 13.38 2.18 -1.66
C ALA A 75 14.17 3.20 -0.82
N VAL A 76 14.51 4.36 -1.39
CA VAL A 76 15.15 5.46 -0.66
C VAL A 76 14.18 6.08 0.36
N ALA A 77 12.89 6.18 0.05
CA ALA A 77 11.86 6.56 1.02
C ALA A 77 11.84 5.59 2.22
N GLY A 78 11.97 4.27 2.00
CA GLY A 78 12.12 3.27 3.06
C GLY A 78 13.32 3.54 3.99
N LEU A 79 14.44 4.05 3.47
CA LEU A 79 15.58 4.46 4.30
C LEU A 79 15.25 5.62 5.24
N VAL A 80 14.38 6.56 4.81
CA VAL A 80 13.92 7.66 5.66
C VAL A 80 13.16 7.14 6.88
N TYR A 81 12.37 6.08 6.73
CA TYR A 81 11.72 5.41 7.87
C TYR A 81 12.74 4.87 8.88
N LEU A 82 13.87 4.32 8.42
CA LEU A 82 14.92 3.81 9.31
C LEU A 82 15.62 4.94 10.06
N ILE A 83 15.86 6.07 9.39
CA ILE A 83 16.41 7.28 10.03
C ILE A 83 15.46 7.76 11.12
N LEU A 84 14.16 7.83 10.83
CA LEU A 84 13.15 8.24 11.81
C LEU A 84 13.02 7.23 12.94
N ALA A 85 13.01 5.93 12.64
CA ALA A 85 13.03 4.88 13.65
C ALA A 85 14.22 5.03 14.63
N LEU A 86 15.40 5.39 14.10
CA LEU A 86 16.57 5.70 14.91
C LEU A 86 16.34 6.93 15.79
N LEU A 87 15.78 8.02 15.25
CA LEU A 87 15.43 9.23 16.03
C LEU A 87 14.42 8.91 17.14
N PHE A 88 13.40 8.08 16.86
CA PHE A 88 12.44 7.62 17.86
C PHE A 88 13.10 6.79 18.98
N ARG A 89 14.14 6.02 18.64
CA ARG A 89 14.93 5.24 19.61
C ARG A 89 15.82 6.12 20.47
N THR A 90 16.45 7.15 19.91
CA THR A 90 17.42 8.01 20.61
C THR A 90 16.75 9.10 21.43
N PHE A 91 15.75 9.80 20.87
CA PHE A 91 15.09 10.95 21.52
C PHE A 91 13.79 10.56 22.25
N GLY A 92 13.27 9.37 21.98
CA GLY A 92 12.03 8.86 22.57
C GLY A 92 10.77 9.39 21.86
N ALA A 93 9.72 8.56 21.85
CA ALA A 93 8.49 8.84 21.11
C ALA A 93 7.82 10.16 21.47
N ARG A 94 7.83 10.56 22.75
CA ARG A 94 7.15 11.78 23.19
C ARG A 94 7.74 13.05 22.56
N LYS A 95 9.06 13.13 22.40
CA LYS A 95 9.72 14.31 21.79
C LYS A 95 9.47 14.37 20.29
N VAL A 96 9.55 13.23 19.60
CA VAL A 96 9.34 13.20 18.15
C VAL A 96 7.87 13.46 17.80
N MET A 97 6.92 12.93 18.59
CA MET A 97 5.49 13.19 18.41
C MET A 97 5.10 14.68 18.59
N GLN A 98 5.95 15.53 19.19
CA GLN A 98 5.69 16.97 19.26
C GLN A 98 5.82 17.66 17.89
N PHE A 99 6.63 17.11 16.98
CA PHE A 99 6.72 17.61 15.59
C PHE A 99 5.51 17.20 14.75
N PHE A 100 4.75 16.21 15.22
CA PHE A 100 3.64 15.60 14.50
C PHE A 100 2.37 15.55 15.39
N PRO A 101 1.85 16.72 15.81
CA PRO A 101 0.67 16.74 16.67
C PRO A 101 -0.58 16.23 15.91
N PRO A 102 -1.64 15.80 16.62
CA PRO A 102 -2.88 15.33 15.98
C PRO A 102 -3.51 16.35 15.02
N VAL A 103 -3.32 17.66 15.28
CA VAL A 103 -3.78 18.76 14.42
C VAL A 103 -3.08 18.80 13.06
N VAL A 104 -1.91 18.17 12.91
CA VAL A 104 -1.20 18.02 11.62
C VAL A 104 -1.47 16.65 11.01
N THR A 105 -1.36 15.59 11.83
CA THR A 105 -1.50 14.20 11.37
C THR A 105 -2.90 13.92 10.79
N GLY A 106 -3.96 14.38 11.47
CA GLY A 106 -5.34 14.15 11.02
C GLY A 106 -5.66 14.75 9.65
N PRO A 107 -5.41 16.05 9.41
CA PRO A 107 -5.62 16.66 8.10
C PRO A 107 -4.82 16.01 6.97
N ILE A 108 -3.57 15.58 7.22
CA ILE A 108 -2.77 14.88 6.21
C ILE A 108 -3.44 13.56 5.80
N ILE A 109 -3.89 12.75 6.77
CA ILE A 109 -4.57 11.48 6.49
C ILE A 109 -5.87 11.72 5.69
N ILE A 110 -6.65 12.75 6.07
CA ILE A 110 -7.88 13.12 5.35
C ILE A 110 -7.55 13.55 3.91
N ALA A 111 -6.50 14.35 3.70
CA ALA A 111 -6.09 14.81 2.38
C ALA A 111 -5.64 13.65 1.47
N ILE A 112 -4.92 12.67 2.02
CA ILE A 112 -4.57 11.44 1.30
C ILE A 112 -5.85 10.72 0.86
N GLY A 113 -6.78 10.46 1.78
CA GLY A 113 -8.05 9.78 1.46
C GLY A 113 -8.89 10.52 0.41
N LEU A 114 -8.96 11.85 0.48
CA LEU A 114 -9.68 12.68 -0.49
C LEU A 114 -9.05 12.62 -1.89
N ASN A 115 -7.73 12.65 -1.99
CA ASN A 115 -7.04 12.52 -3.29
C ASN A 115 -7.34 11.17 -3.95
N LEU A 116 -7.45 10.10 -3.17
CA LEU A 116 -7.75 8.76 -3.68
C LEU A 116 -9.19 8.59 -4.15
N SER A 117 -10.11 9.40 -3.64
CA SER A 117 -11.52 9.37 -4.06
C SER A 117 -11.67 9.66 -5.57
N VAL A 118 -10.80 10.48 -6.14
CA VAL A 118 -10.82 10.83 -7.57
C VAL A 118 -10.55 9.59 -8.44
N THR A 119 -9.52 8.81 -8.09
CA THR A 119 -9.19 7.55 -8.79
C THR A 119 -10.30 6.51 -8.64
N ALA A 120 -10.92 6.45 -7.47
CA ALA A 120 -12.06 5.56 -7.23
C ALA A 120 -13.26 5.92 -8.12
N ILE A 121 -13.62 7.21 -8.21
CA ILE A 121 -14.71 7.69 -9.07
C ILE A 121 -14.41 7.45 -10.56
N SER A 122 -13.18 7.69 -10.99
CA SER A 122 -12.73 7.41 -12.36
C SER A 122 -12.90 5.93 -12.70
N SER A 123 -12.51 5.04 -11.80
CA SER A 123 -12.68 3.58 -11.96
C SER A 123 -14.15 3.16 -12.01
N CYS A 124 -15.00 3.76 -11.17
CA CYS A 124 -16.45 3.51 -11.20
C CYS A 124 -17.08 3.99 -12.52
N SER A 125 -16.56 5.07 -13.09
CA SER A 125 -17.08 5.67 -14.33
C SER A 125 -16.88 4.76 -15.55
N SER A 126 -15.93 3.83 -15.51
CA SER A 126 -15.76 2.82 -16.56
C SER A 126 -16.94 1.85 -16.66
N ASN A 127 -17.60 1.52 -15.54
CA ASN A 127 -18.79 0.67 -15.53
C ASN A 127 -19.66 0.91 -14.28
N TRP A 128 -20.54 1.90 -14.35
CA TRP A 128 -21.45 2.26 -13.26
C TRP A 128 -22.35 1.11 -12.78
N PRO A 129 -22.95 0.27 -13.64
CA PRO A 129 -23.74 -0.87 -13.18
C PRO A 129 -22.97 -1.81 -12.25
N VAL A 130 -21.75 -2.20 -12.63
CA VAL A 130 -20.91 -3.10 -11.81
C VAL A 130 -20.50 -2.41 -10.50
N ALA A 131 -20.12 -1.13 -10.56
CA ALA A 131 -19.74 -0.34 -9.40
C ALA A 131 -20.90 -0.20 -8.39
N LEU A 132 -22.11 0.09 -8.87
CA LEU A 132 -23.31 0.20 -8.02
C LEU A 132 -23.66 -1.13 -7.37
N VAL A 133 -23.51 -2.25 -8.08
CA VAL A 133 -23.69 -3.58 -7.50
C VAL A 133 -22.66 -3.84 -6.40
N ALA A 134 -21.38 -3.51 -6.62
CA ALA A 134 -20.34 -3.63 -5.59
C ALA A 134 -20.71 -2.82 -4.33
N ILE A 135 -21.06 -1.55 -4.50
CA ILE A 135 -21.44 -0.64 -3.41
C ILE A 135 -22.67 -1.17 -2.67
N ALA A 136 -23.71 -1.59 -3.40
CA ALA A 136 -24.94 -2.13 -2.82
C ALA A 136 -24.65 -3.37 -1.96
N ILE A 137 -23.83 -4.30 -2.47
CA ILE A 137 -23.46 -5.51 -1.72
C ILE A 137 -22.70 -5.15 -0.44
N VAL A 138 -21.73 -4.22 -0.51
CA VAL A 138 -20.97 -3.78 0.66
C VAL A 138 -21.89 -3.16 1.71
N ILE A 139 -22.80 -2.25 1.31
CA ILE A 139 -23.75 -1.59 2.21
C ILE A 139 -24.69 -2.63 2.83
N ILE A 140 -25.23 -3.54 2.02
CA ILE A 140 -26.18 -4.55 2.48
C ILE A 140 -25.51 -5.51 3.49
N CYS A 141 -24.32 -6.01 3.16
CA CYS A 141 -23.56 -6.90 4.04
C CYS A 141 -23.13 -6.21 5.34
N ASN A 142 -22.83 -4.91 5.30
CA ASN A 142 -22.41 -4.18 6.51
C ASN A 142 -23.59 -3.90 7.45
N ILE A 143 -24.75 -3.52 6.92
CA ILE A 143 -25.93 -3.16 7.74
C ILE A 143 -26.68 -4.42 8.20
N TRP A 144 -27.02 -5.33 7.29
CA TRP A 144 -27.87 -6.50 7.57
C TRP A 144 -27.09 -7.81 7.72
N GLY A 145 -25.79 -7.83 7.42
CA GLY A 145 -24.97 -9.02 7.59
C GLY A 145 -24.86 -9.45 9.05
N ARG A 146 -24.78 -10.77 9.26
CA ARG A 146 -24.60 -11.40 10.58
C ARG A 146 -23.31 -12.22 10.61
N GLY A 147 -22.69 -12.29 11.79
CA GLY A 147 -21.48 -13.07 12.01
C GLY A 147 -20.34 -12.65 11.07
N MET A 148 -19.79 -13.61 10.34
CA MET A 148 -18.63 -13.40 9.46
C MET A 148 -18.91 -12.44 8.30
N ILE A 149 -20.15 -12.40 7.78
CA ILE A 149 -20.53 -11.53 6.64
C ILE A 149 -20.29 -10.05 6.95
N LYS A 150 -20.55 -9.62 8.19
CA LYS A 150 -20.33 -8.23 8.63
C LYS A 150 -18.84 -7.87 8.78
N ILE A 151 -17.97 -8.86 8.88
CA ILE A 151 -16.52 -8.68 9.04
C ILE A 151 -15.83 -8.49 7.68
N ILE A 152 -16.38 -9.09 6.61
CA ILE A 152 -15.78 -9.07 5.26
C ILE A 152 -16.68 -8.46 4.17
N PRO A 153 -17.42 -7.37 4.41
CA PRO A 153 -18.37 -6.83 3.44
C PRO A 153 -17.69 -6.37 2.14
N ILE A 154 -16.47 -5.82 2.23
CA ILE A 154 -15.69 -5.38 1.07
C ILE A 154 -15.37 -6.54 0.13
N LEU A 155 -14.94 -7.69 0.69
CA LEU A 155 -14.63 -8.89 -0.10
C LEU A 155 -15.87 -9.40 -0.84
N LEU A 156 -17.01 -9.45 -0.14
CA LEU A 156 -18.28 -9.87 -0.72
C LEU A 156 -18.72 -8.93 -1.84
N GLY A 157 -18.48 -7.63 -1.68
CA GLY A 157 -18.66 -6.62 -2.72
C GLY A 157 -17.87 -6.96 -3.98
N VAL A 158 -16.55 -7.17 -3.84
CA VAL A 158 -15.66 -7.50 -4.96
C VAL A 158 -16.07 -8.80 -5.66
N VAL A 159 -16.33 -9.87 -4.89
CA VAL A 159 -16.72 -11.17 -5.46
C VAL A 159 -18.07 -11.07 -6.15
N GLY A 160 -19.05 -10.43 -5.52
CA GLY A 160 -20.40 -10.31 -6.07
C GLY A 160 -20.46 -9.41 -7.31
N SER A 161 -19.73 -8.29 -7.33
CA SER A 161 -19.64 -7.44 -8.53
C SER A 161 -18.87 -8.11 -9.65
N TYR A 162 -17.85 -8.92 -9.33
CA TYR A 162 -17.14 -9.73 -10.33
C TYR A 162 -18.05 -10.80 -10.94
N LEU A 163 -18.85 -11.50 -10.14
CA LEU A 163 -19.83 -12.46 -10.65
C LEU A 163 -20.89 -11.76 -11.54
N PHE A 164 -21.34 -10.58 -11.14
CA PHE A 164 -22.25 -9.78 -11.96
C PHE A 164 -21.62 -9.36 -13.29
N ALA A 165 -20.36 -8.92 -13.28
CA ALA A 165 -19.59 -8.65 -14.49
C ALA A 165 -19.43 -9.89 -15.39
N ALA A 166 -19.24 -11.08 -14.80
CA ALA A 166 -19.14 -12.33 -15.53
C ALA A 166 -20.46 -12.66 -16.27
N ILE A 167 -21.60 -12.46 -15.60
CA ILE A 167 -22.93 -12.67 -16.18
C ILE A 167 -23.20 -11.71 -17.34
N LEU A 168 -22.71 -10.46 -17.24
CA LEU A 168 -22.81 -9.48 -18.33
C LEU A 168 -21.88 -9.77 -19.52
N GLY A 169 -20.99 -10.77 -19.41
CA GLY A 169 -20.06 -11.14 -20.47
C GLY A 169 -18.97 -10.10 -20.75
N ILE A 170 -18.71 -9.18 -19.82
CA ILE A 170 -17.71 -8.10 -19.99
C ILE A 170 -16.30 -8.51 -19.55
N ILE A 171 -16.11 -9.74 -19.06
CA ILE A 171 -14.82 -10.24 -18.57
C ILE A 171 -14.05 -10.92 -19.70
N ASP A 172 -12.82 -10.47 -19.94
CA ASP A 172 -11.87 -11.17 -20.79
C ASP A 172 -11.16 -12.29 -20.01
N TRP A 173 -11.36 -13.53 -20.46
CA TRP A 173 -10.76 -14.74 -19.86
C TRP A 173 -9.40 -15.09 -20.46
N THR A 174 -8.97 -14.42 -21.54
CA THR A 174 -7.72 -14.68 -22.25
C THR A 174 -6.48 -14.67 -21.32
N PRO A 175 -6.35 -13.70 -20.39
CA PRO A 175 -5.20 -13.68 -19.47
C PRO A 175 -5.18 -14.88 -18.50
N VAL A 176 -6.35 -15.39 -18.12
CA VAL A 176 -6.46 -16.54 -17.20
C VAL A 176 -6.08 -17.84 -17.91
N LEU A 177 -6.47 -17.97 -19.18
CA LEU A 177 -6.19 -19.17 -20.00
C LEU A 177 -4.73 -19.28 -20.43
N THR A 178 -4.08 -18.14 -20.64
CA THR A 178 -2.68 -18.07 -21.08
C THR A 178 -1.68 -18.01 -19.91
N ALA A 179 -2.17 -17.78 -18.70
CA ALA A 179 -1.32 -17.70 -17.51
C ALA A 179 -0.72 -19.07 -17.14
N PRO A 180 0.59 -19.13 -16.82
CA PRO A 180 1.20 -20.34 -16.29
C PRO A 180 0.66 -20.65 -14.89
N VAL A 181 0.39 -21.92 -14.62
CA VAL A 181 -0.09 -22.40 -13.30
C VAL A 181 0.94 -22.13 -12.20
N ILE A 182 2.24 -22.17 -12.55
CA ILE A 182 3.35 -21.83 -11.65
C ILE A 182 4.25 -20.85 -12.39
N GLY A 183 4.45 -19.66 -11.82
CA GLY A 183 5.36 -18.65 -12.32
C GLY A 183 6.22 -18.08 -11.19
N SER A 184 7.44 -17.65 -11.52
CA SER A 184 8.24 -16.86 -10.58
C SER A 184 7.66 -15.46 -10.49
N PRO A 185 7.24 -14.98 -9.30
CA PRO A 185 6.80 -13.60 -9.14
C PRO A 185 7.98 -12.62 -9.19
N ILE A 186 9.23 -13.10 -9.15
CA ILE A 186 10.42 -12.25 -9.19
C ILE A 186 10.97 -12.27 -10.61
N VAL A 187 10.96 -11.10 -11.26
CA VAL A 187 11.53 -10.87 -12.59
C VAL A 187 12.63 -9.83 -12.47
N TYR A 188 13.88 -10.22 -12.73
CA TYR A 188 15.05 -9.37 -12.49
C TYR A 188 14.97 -8.00 -13.19
N ARG A 189 14.45 -7.96 -14.43
CA ARG A 189 14.29 -6.71 -15.19
C ARG A 189 13.43 -5.67 -14.47
N HIS A 190 12.46 -6.11 -13.67
CA HIS A 190 11.52 -5.21 -12.98
C HIS A 190 12.03 -4.82 -11.58
N THR A 191 13.24 -5.24 -11.21
CA THR A 191 13.86 -4.88 -9.94
C THR A 191 14.70 -3.62 -10.08
N VAL A 192 14.89 -2.89 -8.98
CA VAL A 192 15.75 -1.70 -8.91
C VAL A 192 17.20 -1.99 -9.36
N PHE A 193 17.66 -3.24 -9.18
CA PHE A 193 19.01 -3.64 -9.60
C PHE A 193 19.20 -3.63 -11.12
N SER A 194 18.11 -3.76 -11.89
CA SER A 194 18.17 -3.76 -13.36
C SER A 194 18.74 -2.44 -13.90
N ILE A 195 18.44 -1.32 -13.24
CA ILE A 195 18.92 0.03 -13.58
C ILE A 195 20.45 0.07 -13.63
N PHE A 196 21.12 -0.56 -12.67
CA PHE A 196 22.58 -0.54 -12.55
C PHE A 196 23.27 -1.56 -13.46
N THR A 197 22.54 -2.58 -13.93
CA THR A 197 23.08 -3.61 -14.84
C THR A 197 22.78 -3.37 -16.32
N GLY A 198 21.80 -2.53 -16.64
CA GLY A 198 21.29 -2.33 -17.99
C GLY A 198 22.12 -1.43 -18.91
N GLY A 199 23.22 -0.85 -18.42
CA GLY A 199 24.13 -0.01 -19.23
C GLY A 199 23.63 1.39 -19.60
N ASN A 200 22.32 1.67 -19.48
CA ASN A 200 21.70 2.97 -19.77
C ASN A 200 21.16 3.63 -18.48
N LEU A 201 22.07 4.04 -17.59
CA LEU A 201 21.72 4.74 -16.36
C LEU A 201 21.38 6.21 -16.66
N ASP A 202 20.10 6.57 -16.59
CA ASP A 202 19.71 7.98 -16.56
C ASP A 202 19.83 8.52 -15.13
N THR A 203 20.96 9.18 -14.87
CA THR A 203 21.26 9.75 -13.55
C THR A 203 20.31 10.91 -13.22
N SER A 204 19.84 11.65 -14.23
CA SER A 204 18.90 12.74 -14.03
C SER A 204 17.54 12.21 -13.57
N LEU A 205 17.05 11.16 -14.22
CA LEU A 205 15.81 10.49 -13.85
C LEU A 205 15.88 9.86 -12.45
N LEU A 206 17.01 9.24 -12.09
CA LEU A 206 17.24 8.65 -10.77
C LEU A 206 17.21 9.71 -9.65
N ILE A 207 17.85 10.86 -9.86
CA ILE A 207 17.81 11.96 -8.88
C ILE A 207 16.38 12.53 -8.81
N THR A 208 15.71 12.67 -9.95
CA THR A 208 14.34 13.18 -10.02
C THR A 208 13.37 12.27 -9.27
N SER A 209 13.48 10.95 -9.41
CA SER A 209 12.63 9.99 -8.69
C SER A 209 12.84 10.06 -7.18
N VAL A 210 14.08 10.23 -6.71
CA VAL A 210 14.37 10.42 -5.28
C VAL A 210 13.76 11.73 -4.77
N ILE A 211 14.00 12.86 -5.44
CA ILE A 211 13.52 14.17 -4.97
C ILE A 211 11.99 14.23 -4.95
N THR A 212 11.33 13.60 -5.92
CA THR A 212 9.86 13.60 -6.02
C THR A 212 9.20 12.64 -5.03
N ILE A 213 9.77 11.45 -4.82
CA ILE A 213 9.13 10.39 -4.03
C ILE A 213 9.50 10.46 -2.54
N VAL A 214 10.75 10.78 -2.19
CA VAL A 214 11.20 10.75 -0.79
C VAL A 214 10.37 11.65 0.15
N PRO A 215 9.93 12.86 -0.24
CA PRO A 215 9.07 13.68 0.63
C PRO A 215 7.75 13.00 1.02
N ILE A 216 7.24 12.08 0.18
CA ILE A 216 6.03 11.31 0.46
C ILE A 216 6.22 10.39 1.68
N ALA A 217 7.46 9.99 1.99
CA ALA A 217 7.81 9.19 3.17
C ALA A 217 7.35 9.84 4.49
N PHE A 218 7.34 11.18 4.55
CA PHE A 218 6.87 11.88 5.75
C PHE A 218 5.37 11.73 5.95
N ALA A 219 4.58 11.78 4.87
CA ALA A 219 3.14 11.62 4.93
C ALA A 219 2.74 10.17 5.26
N THR A 220 3.41 9.21 4.66
CA THR A 220 3.19 7.77 4.93
C THR A 220 3.66 7.35 6.31
N MET A 221 4.69 7.99 6.86
CA MET A 221 5.01 7.82 8.28
C MET A 221 3.90 8.35 9.20
N MET A 222 3.25 9.47 8.85
CA MET A 222 2.12 10.00 9.63
C MET A 222 0.94 9.02 9.60
N GLU A 223 0.67 8.44 8.43
CA GLU A 223 -0.29 7.35 8.26
C GLU A 223 0.06 6.17 9.17
N HIS A 224 1.31 5.68 9.13
CA HIS A 224 1.77 4.58 10.00
C HIS A 224 1.59 4.87 11.49
N ILE A 225 1.95 6.08 11.96
CA ILE A 225 1.75 6.47 13.37
C ILE A 225 0.27 6.51 13.72
N GLY A 226 -0.58 7.02 12.83
CA GLY A 226 -2.03 7.04 12.96
C GLY A 226 -2.59 5.63 13.11
N ASP A 227 -2.18 4.70 12.23
CA ASP A 227 -2.62 3.31 12.23
C ASP A 227 -2.19 2.57 13.50
N ILE A 228 -0.93 2.71 13.92
CA ILE A 228 -0.47 2.11 15.17
C ILE A 228 -1.24 2.67 16.38
N SER A 229 -1.61 3.95 16.34
CA SER A 229 -2.42 4.57 17.40
C SER A 229 -3.85 4.03 17.41
N ALA A 230 -4.48 3.87 16.24
CA ALA A 230 -5.82 3.32 16.09
C ALA A 230 -5.89 1.81 16.46
N ILE A 231 -4.86 1.05 16.08
CA ILE A 231 -4.73 -0.36 16.49
C ILE A 231 -4.56 -0.42 18.01
N SER A 232 -3.70 0.42 18.59
CA SER A 232 -3.45 0.48 20.04
C SER A 232 -4.72 0.74 20.84
N SER A 233 -5.57 1.68 20.39
CA SER A 233 -6.85 1.98 21.04
C SER A 233 -7.85 0.84 20.89
N THR A 234 -7.93 0.22 19.70
CA THR A 234 -8.85 -0.89 19.42
C THR A 234 -8.58 -2.12 20.29
N VAL A 235 -7.30 -2.46 20.50
CA VAL A 235 -6.90 -3.62 21.32
C VAL A 235 -6.60 -3.26 22.78
N ASN A 236 -6.76 -1.99 23.16
CA ASN A 236 -6.47 -1.45 24.48
C ASN A 236 -5.03 -1.78 24.97
N ARG A 237 -4.04 -1.64 24.09
CA ARG A 237 -2.61 -1.87 24.37
C ARG A 237 -1.77 -0.78 23.72
N ASN A 238 -0.81 -0.20 24.46
CA ASN A 238 0.00 0.91 23.97
C ASN A 238 1.23 0.43 23.17
N TYR A 239 1.05 0.24 21.85
CA TYR A 239 2.14 -0.17 20.96
C TYR A 239 3.18 0.92 20.67
N ILE A 240 2.83 2.20 20.91
CA ILE A 240 3.77 3.33 20.85
C ILE A 240 4.87 3.19 21.92
N LYS A 241 4.54 2.60 23.07
CA LYS A 241 5.47 2.33 24.17
C LYS A 241 6.11 0.94 24.07
N ASP A 242 5.32 -0.11 23.84
CA ASP A 242 5.79 -1.50 23.75
C ASP A 242 5.06 -2.25 22.63
N PRO A 243 5.72 -2.68 21.53
CA PRO A 243 7.17 -2.79 21.33
C PRO A 243 7.88 -1.46 21.05
N GLY A 244 7.14 -0.39 20.77
CA GLY A 244 7.66 0.95 20.55
C GLY A 244 7.68 1.35 19.07
N LEU A 245 7.44 2.64 18.80
CA LEU A 245 7.38 3.18 17.43
C LEU A 245 8.64 2.91 16.62
N HIS A 246 9.82 2.95 17.25
CA HIS A 246 11.08 2.62 16.60
C HIS A 246 11.06 1.22 15.94
N ARG A 247 10.46 0.20 16.57
CA ARG A 247 10.39 -1.15 15.99
C ARG A 247 9.36 -1.25 14.88
N THR A 248 8.22 -0.60 15.05
CA THR A 248 7.17 -0.61 14.01
C THR A 248 7.65 0.13 12.76
N LEU A 249 8.31 1.28 12.92
CA LEU A 249 8.88 2.05 11.80
C LEU A 249 10.06 1.34 11.15
N THR A 250 10.91 0.64 11.93
CA THR A 250 11.98 -0.19 11.36
C THR A 250 11.38 -1.34 10.53
N GLY A 251 10.31 -1.97 11.02
CA GLY A 251 9.64 -3.05 10.30
C GLY A 251 8.98 -2.59 9.01
N ASP A 252 8.36 -1.41 9.02
CA ASP A 252 7.74 -0.81 7.83
C ASP A 252 8.80 -0.35 6.81
N GLY A 253 9.83 0.37 7.28
CA GLY A 253 10.91 0.86 6.41
C GLY A 253 11.79 -0.23 5.79
N LEU A 254 11.96 -1.38 6.44
CA LEU A 254 12.67 -2.53 5.85
C LEU A 254 11.80 -3.37 4.92
N ALA A 255 10.47 -3.27 5.05
CA ALA A 255 9.53 -3.96 4.18
C ALA A 255 9.22 -3.18 2.90
N THR A 256 9.38 -1.85 2.95
CA THR A 256 9.33 -0.91 1.81
C THR A 256 10.58 -1.07 0.94
#